data_AF-A0A2V7MHB3-F1
#
_entry.id   AF-A0A2V7MHB3-F1
#
_cell.length_a   1.000
_cell.length_b   1.000
_cell.length_c   1.000
_cell.angle_alpha   90.00
_cell.angle_beta   90.00
_cell.angle_gamma   90.00
#
_symmetry.space_group_name_H-M   'P 1'
#
loop_
_entity.id
_entity.type
_entity.pdbx_description
1 polymer ?
#
loop_
_entity_poly.entity_id
_entity_poly.type
_entity_poly.pdbx_seq_one_letter_code
_entity_poly.pdbx_strand_id
1 'polypeptide(L)'
;MSDFQCPYCRAFALGTMPLLEREYVQAGKVRFVYINLPLSSLHKNAATAAEVALCAARQQRFWPMHDLLFRHQDQWAPLASPQASLLALGDSAGLDHAQLARCVASRATAADVRADSERARRAGATSTPTFYIEGALLEGAAPVTVFRTVLDSIYQSKTAAGAR
;
A
#
# COMPACT_ATOMS: atom_id res chain seq x y z
N MET A 1 5.76 -2.11 -1.76
CA MET A 1 5.60 -1.13 -2.85
C MET A 1 4.40 -1.56 -3.67
N SER A 2 3.42 -0.68 -3.85
CA SER A 2 2.10 -1.09 -4.31
C SER A 2 1.38 0.01 -5.09
N ASP A 3 0.44 -0.42 -5.93
CA ASP A 3 -0.44 0.39 -6.74
C ASP A 3 -1.89 0.05 -6.38
N PHE A 4 -2.68 1.05 -5.99
CA PHE A 4 -4.06 0.86 -5.55
C PHE A 4 -5.00 0.36 -6.64
N GLN A 5 -4.68 0.50 -7.93
CA GLN A 5 -5.49 0.02 -9.05
C GLN A 5 -5.00 -1.35 -9.57
N CYS A 6 -3.84 -1.83 -9.11
CA CYS A 6 -3.32 -3.13 -9.53
C CYS A 6 -4.14 -4.29 -8.91
N PRO A 7 -4.63 -5.25 -9.73
CA PRO A 7 -5.40 -6.39 -9.22
C PRO A 7 -4.56 -7.35 -8.37
N TYR A 8 -3.27 -7.50 -8.65
CA TYR A 8 -2.38 -8.31 -7.81
C TYR A 8 -2.10 -7.66 -6.45
N CYS A 9 -2.00 -6.32 -6.41
CA CYS A 9 -1.92 -5.59 -5.14
C CYS A 9 -3.17 -5.80 -4.30
N ARG A 10 -4.35 -5.76 -4.94
CA ARG A 10 -5.62 -6.09 -4.28
C ARG A 10 -5.64 -7.51 -3.73
N ALA A 11 -5.23 -8.50 -4.55
CA ALA A 11 -5.19 -9.89 -4.13
C ALA A 11 -4.28 -10.08 -2.90
N PHE A 12 -3.11 -9.44 -2.88
CA PHE A 12 -2.24 -9.44 -1.71
C PHE A 12 -2.89 -8.77 -0.50
N ALA A 13 -3.42 -7.55 -0.66
CA ALA A 13 -3.98 -6.75 0.42
C ALA A 13 -5.19 -7.42 1.09
N LEU A 14 -6.06 -8.09 0.31
CA LEU A 14 -7.27 -8.74 0.83
C LEU A 14 -7.05 -10.20 1.26
N GLY A 15 -6.03 -10.87 0.73
CA GLY A 15 -5.76 -12.29 0.98
C GLY A 15 -4.57 -12.53 1.91
N THR A 16 -3.37 -12.18 1.45
CA THR A 16 -2.11 -12.51 2.13
C THR A 16 -1.81 -11.59 3.31
N MET A 17 -2.02 -10.27 3.16
CA MET A 17 -1.69 -9.27 4.18
C MET A 17 -2.37 -9.53 5.53
N PRO A 18 -3.67 -9.86 5.63
CA PRO A 18 -4.31 -10.09 6.93
C PRO A 18 -3.72 -11.28 7.71
N LEU A 19 -3.17 -12.28 7.01
CA LEU A 19 -2.47 -13.39 7.65
C LEU A 19 -1.13 -12.93 8.21
N LEU A 20 -0.35 -12.21 7.40
CA LEU A 20 0.96 -11.69 7.80
C LEU A 20 0.84 -10.65 8.93
N GLU A 21 -0.20 -9.83 8.91
CA GLU A 21 -0.46 -8.85 9.95
C GLU A 21 -0.61 -9.53 11.32
N ARG A 22 -1.46 -10.56 11.41
CA ARG A 22 -1.69 -11.30 12.66
C ARG A 22 -0.44 -12.04 13.12
N GLU A 23 0.26 -12.72 12.21
CA GLU A 23 1.36 -13.62 12.55
C GLU A 23 2.69 -12.91 12.83
N TYR A 24 2.92 -11.75 12.19
CA TYR A 24 4.21 -11.07 12.20
C TYR A 24 4.15 -9.63 12.68
N VAL A 25 3.17 -8.84 12.23
CA VAL A 25 3.11 -7.40 12.57
C VAL A 25 2.61 -7.20 14.00
N GLN A 26 1.47 -7.79 14.35
CA GLN A 26 0.88 -7.72 15.68
C GLN A 26 1.72 -8.47 16.73
N ALA A 27 2.46 -9.50 16.30
CA ALA A 27 3.43 -10.21 17.13
C ALA A 27 4.75 -9.42 17.34
N GLY A 28 4.90 -8.22 16.76
CA GLY A 28 6.09 -7.39 16.91
C GLY A 28 7.33 -7.90 16.16
N LYS A 29 7.18 -8.89 15.28
CA LYS A 29 8.29 -9.50 14.53
C LYS A 29 8.69 -8.69 13.30
N VAL A 30 7.72 -8.01 12.67
CA VAL A 30 7.90 -7.30 11.41
C VAL A 30 7.23 -5.93 11.49
N ARG A 31 7.91 -4.90 10.97
CA ARG A 31 7.29 -3.62 10.65
C ARG A 31 6.89 -3.61 9.18
N PHE A 32 5.59 -3.52 8.91
CA PHE A 32 5.07 -3.36 7.56
C PHE A 32 4.99 -1.87 7.18
N VAL A 33 5.51 -1.52 6.00
CA VAL A 33 5.49 -0.14 5.47
C VAL A 33 4.93 -0.16 4.05
N TYR A 34 3.92 0.67 3.81
CA TYR A 34 3.40 0.90 2.48
C TYR A 34 4.21 1.97 1.77
N ILE A 35 4.60 1.71 0.51
CA ILE A 35 5.29 2.66 -0.37
C ILE A 35 4.49 2.71 -1.67
N ASN A 36 4.06 3.90 -2.07
CA ASN A 36 3.31 4.09 -3.30
C ASN A 36 4.19 3.84 -4.55
N LEU A 37 3.69 3.05 -5.50
CA LEU A 37 4.29 2.86 -6.82
C LEU A 37 3.17 2.80 -7.88
N PRO A 38 2.42 3.89 -8.10
CA PRO A 38 1.43 3.94 -9.18
C PRO A 38 2.10 3.73 -10.54
N LEU A 39 1.65 2.71 -11.26
CA LEU A 39 2.08 2.39 -12.62
C LEU A 39 1.18 3.10 -13.62
N SER A 40 1.23 4.44 -13.65
CA SER A 40 0.27 5.29 -14.37
C SER A 40 0.14 5.04 -15.88
N SER A 41 1.13 4.40 -16.52
CA SER A 41 1.04 3.96 -17.92
C SER A 41 0.05 2.81 -18.12
N LEU A 42 -0.19 2.00 -17.09
CA LEU A 42 -1.12 0.86 -17.09
C LEU A 42 -2.40 1.20 -16.32
N HIS A 43 -2.27 1.96 -15.23
CA HIS A 43 -3.31 2.22 -14.26
C HIS A 43 -3.57 3.72 -14.12
N LYS A 44 -4.47 4.25 -14.96
CA LYS A 44 -4.73 5.70 -15.08
C LYS A 44 -5.18 6.37 -13.78
N ASN A 45 -5.84 5.63 -12.89
CA ASN A 45 -6.41 6.10 -11.63
C ASN A 45 -5.51 5.84 -10.41
N ALA A 46 -4.40 5.13 -10.58
CA ALA A 46 -3.50 4.74 -9.48
C ALA A 46 -2.92 5.94 -8.72
N ALA A 47 -2.50 6.98 -9.44
CA ALA A 47 -1.92 8.18 -8.83
C ALA A 47 -2.95 8.93 -7.98
N THR A 48 -4.17 9.09 -8.49
CA THR A 48 -5.28 9.70 -7.74
C THR A 48 -5.61 8.93 -6.47
N ALA A 49 -5.71 7.59 -6.55
CA ALA A 49 -5.96 6.74 -5.39
C ALA A 49 -4.83 6.83 -4.34
N ALA A 50 -3.57 6.86 -4.79
CA ALA A 50 -2.41 7.06 -3.92
C ALA A 50 -2.42 8.43 -3.21
N GLU A 51 -2.80 9.50 -3.92
CA GLU A 51 -2.93 10.84 -3.33
C GLU A 51 -4.03 10.88 -2.27
N VAL A 52 -5.18 10.26 -2.53
CA VAL A 52 -6.28 10.13 -1.55
C VAL A 52 -5.81 9.36 -0.32
N ALA A 53 -5.08 8.24 -0.49
CA ALA A 53 -4.53 7.49 0.63
C ALA A 53 -3.55 8.31 1.49
N LEU A 54 -2.67 9.10 0.87
CA LEU A 54 -1.75 9.98 1.62
C LEU A 54 -2.46 11.18 2.25
N CYS A 55 -3.49 11.74 1.61
CA CYS A 55 -4.34 12.73 2.24
C CYS A 55 -5.07 12.15 3.46
N ALA A 56 -5.46 10.88 3.40
CA ALA A 56 -6.00 10.16 4.55
C ALA A 56 -4.97 9.92 5.66
N ALA A 57 -3.71 9.69 5.29
CA ALA A 57 -2.61 9.59 6.26
C ALA A 57 -2.43 10.88 7.08
N ARG A 58 -2.65 12.06 6.48
CA ARG A 58 -2.63 13.36 7.19
C ARG A 58 -3.72 13.48 8.25
N GLN A 59 -4.75 12.65 8.19
CA GLN A 59 -5.80 12.52 9.20
C GLN A 59 -5.63 11.25 10.05
N GLN A 60 -4.46 10.59 10.02
CA GLN A 60 -4.19 9.33 10.73
C GLN A 60 -5.09 8.16 10.31
N ARG A 61 -5.68 8.22 9.11
CA ARG A 61 -6.60 7.20 8.57
C ARG A 61 -6.04 6.50 7.32
N PHE A 62 -4.72 6.37 7.22
CA PHE A 62 -4.10 5.68 6.08
C PHE A 62 -4.62 4.25 5.91
N TRP A 63 -4.52 3.40 6.94
CA TRP A 63 -4.91 1.99 6.84
C TRP A 63 -6.41 1.77 6.59
N PRO A 64 -7.34 2.47 7.29
CA PRO A 64 -8.76 2.40 6.94
C PRO A 64 -9.05 2.77 5.48
N MET A 65 -8.41 3.83 4.97
CA MET A 65 -8.57 4.23 3.57
C MET A 65 -7.95 3.23 2.61
N HIS A 66 -6.74 2.74 2.91
CA HIS A 66 -6.04 1.70 2.14
C HIS A 66 -6.93 0.46 1.93
N ASP A 67 -7.58 -0.01 3.00
CA ASP A 67 -8.42 -1.20 2.92
C ASP A 67 -9.67 -0.94 2.07
N LEU A 68 -10.30 0.22 2.21
CA LEU A 68 -11.46 0.59 1.39
C LEU A 68 -11.09 0.73 -0.09
N LEU A 69 -9.95 1.34 -0.40
CA LEU A 69 -9.47 1.46 -1.77
C LEU A 69 -9.33 0.07 -2.43
N PHE A 70 -8.74 -0.90 -1.75
CA PHE A 70 -8.63 -2.26 -2.31
C PHE A 70 -9.94 -3.04 -2.30
N ARG A 71 -10.76 -2.92 -1.25
CA ARG A 71 -12.07 -3.60 -1.17
C ARG A 71 -12.99 -3.18 -2.31
N HIS A 72 -13.01 -1.88 -2.64
CA HIS A 72 -13.89 -1.29 -3.65
C HIS A 72 -13.19 -1.03 -5.00
N GLN A 73 -12.01 -1.63 -5.22
CA GLN A 73 -11.21 -1.41 -6.44
C GLN A 73 -12.00 -1.64 -7.73
N ASP A 74 -12.82 -2.68 -7.77
CA ASP A 74 -13.70 -3.02 -8.90
C ASP A 74 -14.72 -1.92 -9.24
N GLN A 75 -15.08 -1.09 -8.27
CA GLN A 75 -16.06 -0.01 -8.44
C GLN A 75 -15.42 1.28 -8.97
N TRP A 76 -14.26 1.67 -8.44
CA TRP A 76 -13.63 2.95 -8.81
C TRP A 76 -12.56 2.82 -9.89
N ALA A 77 -11.88 1.67 -10.02
CA ALA A 77 -10.83 1.47 -11.02
C ALA A 77 -11.29 1.69 -12.48
N PRO A 78 -12.49 1.25 -12.91
CA PRO A 78 -12.92 1.42 -14.30
C PRO A 78 -13.43 2.83 -14.62
N LEU A 79 -13.62 3.69 -13.61
CA LEU A 79 -14.17 5.03 -13.83
C LEU A 79 -13.19 5.91 -14.61
N ALA A 80 -13.73 6.71 -15.54
CA ALA A 80 -12.94 7.74 -16.23
C ALA A 80 -12.47 8.85 -15.28
N SER A 81 -13.26 9.13 -14.23
CA SER A 81 -12.93 10.08 -13.16
C SER A 81 -13.36 9.50 -11.81
N PRO A 82 -12.44 8.94 -11.01
CA PRO A 82 -12.79 8.21 -9.79
C PRO A 82 -12.90 9.13 -8.56
N GLN A 83 -12.55 10.41 -8.67
CA GLN A 83 -12.34 11.30 -7.50
C GLN A 83 -13.55 11.33 -6.56
N ALA A 84 -14.77 11.49 -7.08
CA ALA A 84 -15.98 11.50 -6.25
C ALA A 84 -16.17 10.18 -5.49
N SER A 85 -16.00 9.04 -6.17
CA SER A 85 -16.10 7.70 -5.55
C SER A 85 -15.02 7.49 -4.49
N LEU A 86 -13.79 7.94 -4.74
CA LEU A 86 -12.69 7.84 -3.78
C LEU A 86 -12.91 8.72 -2.54
N LEU A 87 -13.48 9.93 -2.70
CA LEU A 87 -13.83 10.80 -1.57
C LEU A 87 -14.94 10.18 -0.70
N ALA A 88 -15.95 9.55 -1.32
CA ALA A 88 -17.03 8.87 -0.59
C ALA A 88 -16.51 7.69 0.25
N LEU A 89 -15.47 6.98 -0.20
CA LEU A 89 -14.79 5.98 0.63
C LEU A 89 -14.15 6.62 1.88
N GLY A 90 -13.69 7.86 1.78
CA GLY A 90 -13.14 8.61 2.90
C GLY A 90 -14.12 8.79 4.05
N ASP A 91 -15.40 9.01 3.75
CA ASP A 91 -16.45 9.13 4.76
C ASP A 91 -16.59 7.83 5.57
N SER A 92 -16.49 6.68 4.90
CA SER A 92 -16.54 5.36 5.53
C SER A 92 -15.28 5.01 6.33
N ALA A 93 -14.15 5.65 6.02
CA ALA A 93 -12.91 5.54 6.79
C ALA A 93 -12.85 6.53 7.99
N GLY A 94 -13.92 7.30 8.22
CA GLY A 94 -14.02 8.25 9.34
C GLY A 94 -13.14 9.47 9.15
N LEU A 95 -12.98 9.95 7.92
CA LEU A 95 -12.27 11.18 7.60
C LEU A 95 -13.19 12.41 7.63
N ASP A 96 -12.61 13.56 7.91
CA ASP A 96 -13.24 14.84 7.59
C ASP A 96 -13.27 15.00 6.07
N HIS A 97 -14.48 14.93 5.52
CA HIS A 97 -14.73 15.01 4.08
C HIS A 97 -14.16 16.28 3.46
N ALA A 98 -14.36 17.43 4.10
CA ALA A 98 -13.96 18.72 3.55
C ALA A 98 -12.44 18.87 3.54
N GLN A 99 -11.75 18.40 4.58
CA GLN A 99 -10.29 18.36 4.65
C GLN A 99 -9.71 17.40 3.61
N LEU A 100 -10.33 16.23 3.43
CA LEU A 100 -9.92 15.27 2.40
C LEU A 100 -10.07 15.87 1.00
N ALA A 101 -11.25 16.42 0.70
CA ALA A 101 -11.56 17.03 -0.59
C ALA A 101 -10.60 18.18 -0.91
N ARG A 102 -10.30 19.07 0.04
CA ARG A 102 -9.31 20.15 -0.14
C ARG A 102 -7.91 19.60 -0.41
N CYS A 103 -7.46 18.60 0.35
CA CYS A 103 -6.14 18.00 0.18
C CYS A 103 -5.96 17.37 -1.22
N VAL A 104 -6.98 16.65 -1.68
CA VAL A 104 -6.99 16.00 -2.99
C VAL A 104 -7.08 17.02 -4.11
N ALA A 105 -7.99 18.00 -4.01
CA ALA A 105 -8.17 19.04 -5.03
C ALA A 105 -6.92 19.90 -5.22
N SER A 106 -6.20 20.21 -4.13
CA SER A 106 -4.94 20.96 -4.20
C SER A 106 -3.73 20.08 -4.52
N ARG A 107 -3.91 18.78 -4.77
CA ARG A 107 -2.83 17.83 -5.10
C ARG A 107 -1.74 17.81 -4.02
N ALA A 108 -2.13 17.99 -2.76
CA ALA A 108 -1.20 18.34 -1.68
C ALA A 108 -0.16 17.26 -1.37
N THR A 109 -0.43 16.01 -1.76
CA THR A 109 0.42 14.83 -1.54
C THR A 109 1.05 14.31 -2.84
N ALA A 110 0.86 14.98 -3.98
CA ALA A 110 1.39 14.51 -5.27
C ALA A 110 2.92 14.41 -5.27
N ALA A 111 3.61 15.32 -4.58
CA ALA A 111 5.07 15.26 -4.41
C ALA A 111 5.50 14.06 -3.54
N ASP A 112 4.73 13.74 -2.50
CA ASP A 112 4.99 12.60 -1.61
C ASP A 112 4.82 11.27 -2.37
N VAL A 113 3.76 11.12 -3.17
CA VAL A 113 3.52 9.95 -4.04
C VAL A 113 4.66 9.79 -5.06
N ARG A 114 5.12 10.90 -5.66
CA ARG A 114 6.26 10.88 -6.59
C ARG A 114 7.54 10.44 -5.88
N ALA A 115 7.82 10.98 -4.70
CA ALA A 115 9.00 10.61 -3.91
C ALA A 115 8.99 9.13 -3.49
N ASP A 116 7.82 8.58 -3.13
CA ASP A 116 7.62 7.15 -2.90
C ASP A 116 7.94 6.32 -4.14
N SER A 117 7.38 6.73 -5.29
CA SER A 117 7.57 6.04 -6.57
C SER A 117 9.04 5.99 -6.98
N GLU A 118 9.75 7.12 -6.82
CA GLU A 118 11.17 7.19 -7.11
C GLU A 118 12.00 6.34 -6.15
N ARG A 119 11.67 6.32 -4.85
CA ARG A 119 12.33 5.42 -3.88
C ARG A 119 12.13 3.96 -4.24
N ALA A 120 10.92 3.57 -4.61
CA ALA A 120 10.62 2.21 -5.03
C ALA A 120 11.42 1.80 -6.27
N ARG A 121 11.49 2.67 -7.28
CA ARG A 121 12.29 2.44 -8.49
C ARG A 121 13.78 2.36 -8.21
N ARG A 122 14.32 3.25 -7.36
CA ARG A 122 15.73 3.18 -6.92
C ARG A 122 16.07 1.91 -6.15
N ALA A 123 15.10 1.36 -5.42
CA ALA A 123 15.24 0.06 -4.75
C ALA A 123 15.14 -1.13 -5.72
N GLY A 124 14.88 -0.90 -7.01
CA GLY A 124 14.82 -1.92 -8.07
C GLY A 124 13.42 -2.40 -8.43
N ALA A 125 12.35 -1.85 -7.84
CA ALA A 125 11.00 -2.29 -8.18
C ALA A 125 10.57 -1.82 -9.58
N THR A 126 10.19 -2.78 -10.41
CA THR A 126 9.70 -2.56 -11.79
C THR A 126 8.24 -2.97 -12.00
N SER A 127 7.66 -3.67 -11.04
CA SER A 127 6.29 -4.19 -11.06
C SER A 127 5.59 -3.97 -9.72
N THR A 128 4.31 -4.35 -9.62
CA THR A 128 3.55 -4.27 -8.36
C THR A 128 2.67 -5.52 -8.16
N PRO A 129 2.54 -6.04 -6.92
CA PRO A 129 3.27 -5.59 -5.73
C PRO A 129 4.72 -6.05 -5.77
N THR A 130 5.61 -5.26 -5.18
CA THR A 130 7.01 -5.65 -4.90
C THR A 130 7.30 -5.37 -3.44
N PHE A 131 7.96 -6.31 -2.77
CA PHE A 131 8.31 -6.24 -1.36
C PHE A 131 9.82 -6.10 -1.25
N TYR A 132 10.28 -5.14 -0.45
CA TYR A 132 11.68 -5.03 -0.06
C TYR A 132 11.80 -5.57 1.36
N ILE A 133 12.56 -6.65 1.54
CA ILE A 133 12.73 -7.35 2.80
C ILE A 133 14.23 -7.49 3.05
N GLU A 134 14.75 -6.68 3.98
CA GLU A 134 16.16 -6.73 4.44
C GLU A 134 17.21 -6.80 3.32
N GLY A 135 17.08 -5.95 2.29
CA GLY A 135 18.04 -5.88 1.20
C GLY A 135 17.65 -6.66 -0.06
N ALA A 136 16.64 -7.52 0.02
CA ALA A 136 16.17 -8.32 -1.11
C ALA A 136 14.78 -7.90 -1.60
N LEU A 137 14.52 -8.09 -2.89
CA LEU A 137 13.21 -7.92 -3.49
C LEU A 137 12.47 -9.26 -3.61
N LEU A 138 11.19 -9.26 -3.25
CA LEU A 138 10.23 -10.30 -3.59
C LEU A 138 9.16 -9.68 -4.48
N GLU A 139 9.06 -10.15 -5.72
CA GLU A 139 8.12 -9.62 -6.71
C GLU A 139 6.82 -10.42 -6.78
N GLY A 140 5.72 -9.72 -7.04
CA GLY A 140 4.39 -10.29 -7.23
C GLY A 140 3.66 -10.63 -5.93
N ALA A 141 2.38 -10.98 -6.08
CA ALA A 141 1.53 -11.43 -5.00
C ALA A 141 1.82 -12.92 -4.68
N ALA A 142 3.01 -13.19 -4.13
CA ALA A 142 3.43 -14.55 -3.80
C ALA A 142 2.48 -15.22 -2.77
N PRO A 143 2.40 -16.57 -2.75
CA PRO A 143 1.66 -17.28 -1.72
C PRO A 143 2.17 -16.96 -0.31
N VAL A 144 1.28 -16.98 0.68
CA VAL A 144 1.63 -16.71 2.08
C VAL A 144 2.76 -17.60 2.61
N THR A 145 2.89 -18.83 2.10
CA THR A 145 3.96 -19.76 2.46
C THR A 145 5.36 -19.23 2.10
N VAL A 146 5.49 -18.53 0.97
CA VAL A 146 6.76 -17.89 0.57
C VAL A 146 7.12 -16.79 1.57
N PHE A 147 6.15 -15.95 1.93
CA PHE A 147 6.35 -14.90 2.93
C PHE A 147 6.75 -15.49 4.29
N ARG A 148 6.06 -16.52 4.78
CA ARG A 148 6.40 -17.17 6.05
C ARG A 148 7.84 -17.67 6.06
N THR A 149 8.24 -18.41 5.03
CA THR A 149 9.62 -18.92 4.89
C THR A 149 10.65 -17.79 4.96
N VAL A 150 10.44 -16.70 4.22
CA VAL A 150 11.37 -15.56 4.18
C VAL A 150 11.41 -14.83 5.53
N LEU A 151 10.25 -14.51 6.08
CA LEU A 151 10.14 -13.73 7.32
C LEU A 151 10.64 -14.52 8.54
N ASP A 152 10.32 -15.81 8.64
CA ASP A 152 10.80 -16.66 9.73
C ASP A 152 12.32 -16.80 9.71
N SER A 153 12.90 -17.04 8.52
CA SER A 153 14.35 -17.14 8.34
C SER A 153 15.07 -15.86 8.78
N ILE A 154 14.58 -14.71 8.32
CA ILE A 154 15.14 -13.40 8.68
C ILE A 154 14.99 -13.10 10.17
N TYR A 155 13.79 -13.36 10.73
CA TYR A 155 13.52 -13.11 12.14
C TYR A 155 14.42 -13.96 13.05
N GLN A 156 14.56 -15.26 12.75
CA GLN A 156 15.46 -16.17 13.47
C GLN A 156 16.92 -15.70 13.38
N SER A 157 17.39 -15.32 12.18
CA SER A 157 18.75 -14.83 11.99
C SER A 157 19.04 -13.58 12.83
N LYS A 158 18.14 -12.59 12.82
CA LYS A 158 18.33 -11.33 13.56
C LYS A 158 18.24 -11.51 15.07
N THR A 159 17.30 -12.34 15.54
CA THR A 159 17.12 -12.56 16.99
C THR A 159 18.21 -13.45 17.58
N ALA A 160 18.72 -14.43 16.83
CA ALA A 160 19.87 -15.22 17.25
C ALA A 160 21.17 -14.39 17.29
N ALA A 161 21.34 -13.44 16.36
CA ALA A 161 22.49 -12.54 16.33
C ALA A 161 22.46 -11.50 17.46
N GLY A 162 21.28 -11.03 17.87
CA GLY A 162 21.14 -10.08 18.99
C GLY A 162 21.17 -10.71 20.39
N ALA A 163 21.15 -12.04 20.49
CA ALA A 163 21.26 -12.78 21.73
C ALA A 163 22.72 -13.16 22.09
N ARG A 164 23.69 -12.78 21.26
CA ARG A 164 25.13 -12.93 21.49
C ARG A 164 25.75 -11.58 21.78
#